data_AF-A0A423VC79-F1
#
_entry.id   AF-A0A423VC79-F1
#
_cell.length_a   1.000
_cell.length_b   1.000
_cell.length_c   1.000
_cell.angle_alpha   90.00
_cell.angle_beta   90.00
_cell.angle_gamma   90.00
#
_symmetry.space_group_name_H-M   'P 1'
#
loop_
_entity.id
_entity.type
_entity.pdbx_description
1 polymer ?
#
loop_
_entity_poly.entity_id
_entity_poly.type
_entity_poly.pdbx_seq_one_letter_code
_entity_poly.pdbx_strand_id
1 'polypeptide(L)'
;MAPKITHFRDLEFVAESFDPDTRTFLYTTFGLIGKDDEVYFGQLPIRKLKISLEEYSSALVRVSDADIYPKLPEGDEQLAIFRDEQPLASNLYLKRPRLIEYDEYKNQDCVEVIPGLLLQEARNLEAISRHPHPGIIGYHGCRVRRGFITGLVLDRHPNDLKNYAKDHGKPPLDKAAFLGALESALAHLHSLGLAHNDLNPTNILISEEGMPVLIDFDSCLPVGQKLLYSRGTPGWTDESDSWDTSEFRHDTFAIGKVRAWLDEQLQVIEPSP
;
A
#
# COMPACT_ATOMS: atom_id res chain seq x y z
N MET A 1 22.90 11.14 -14.07
CA MET A 1 22.94 12.32 -13.17
C MET A 1 21.61 12.38 -12.45
N ALA A 2 21.58 12.63 -11.14
CA ALA A 2 20.32 12.72 -10.41
C ALA A 2 19.47 13.92 -10.88
N PRO A 3 18.13 13.82 -10.85
CA PRO A 3 17.24 14.93 -11.15
C PRO A 3 17.46 16.08 -10.18
N LYS A 4 17.38 17.31 -10.69
CA LYS A 4 17.39 18.50 -9.84
C LYS A 4 16.01 18.69 -9.21
N ILE A 5 15.97 18.84 -7.89
CA ILE A 5 14.75 19.18 -7.15
C ILE A 5 14.53 20.69 -7.25
N THR A 6 13.34 21.07 -7.67
CA THR A 6 12.93 22.47 -7.85
C THR A 6 11.79 22.86 -6.92
N HIS A 7 11.04 21.89 -6.43
CA HIS A 7 9.95 22.07 -5.47
C HIS A 7 9.93 20.90 -4.49
N PHE A 8 9.44 21.12 -3.26
CA PHE A 8 9.28 20.03 -2.27
C PHE A 8 8.34 18.91 -2.74
N ARG A 9 7.41 19.21 -3.64
CA ARG A 9 6.50 18.22 -4.25
C ARG A 9 7.18 17.27 -5.24
N ASP A 10 8.42 17.55 -5.61
CA ASP A 10 9.21 16.67 -6.48
C ASP A 10 9.73 15.45 -5.70
N LEU A 11 9.76 15.53 -4.36
CA LEU A 11 10.13 14.45 -3.47
C LEU A 11 8.94 13.51 -3.27
N GLU A 12 9.20 12.21 -3.40
CA GLU A 12 8.23 11.15 -3.14
C GLU A 12 7.94 11.05 -1.64
N PHE A 13 8.98 11.14 -0.81
CA PHE A 13 8.86 11.18 0.63
C PHE A 13 10.03 11.95 1.26
N VAL A 14 9.81 12.41 2.50
CA VAL A 14 10.84 12.95 3.39
C VAL A 14 10.53 12.50 4.81
N ALA A 15 11.47 11.80 5.43
CA ALA A 15 11.34 11.25 6.78
C ALA A 15 12.52 11.66 7.66
N GLU A 16 12.27 11.91 8.95
CA GLU A 16 13.33 12.12 9.93
C GLU A 16 13.47 10.85 10.77
N SER A 17 14.70 10.36 10.91
CA SER A 17 15.05 9.23 11.76
C SER A 17 15.53 9.72 13.13
N PHE A 18 15.13 8.98 14.16
CA PHE A 18 15.45 9.28 15.54
C PHE A 18 15.97 8.03 16.24
N ASP A 19 16.89 8.23 17.16
CA ASP A 19 17.32 7.21 18.08
C ASP A 19 16.12 6.75 18.93
N PRO A 20 15.83 5.43 18.97
CA PRO A 20 14.61 4.92 19.60
C PRO A 20 14.58 5.17 21.11
N ASP A 21 15.73 5.18 21.77
CA ASP A 21 15.87 5.29 23.22
C ASP A 21 15.89 6.75 23.67
N THR A 22 16.75 7.55 23.05
CA THR A 22 17.00 8.95 23.44
C THR A 22 16.08 9.94 22.73
N ARG A 23 15.39 9.51 21.67
CA ARG A 23 14.62 10.37 20.75
C ARG A 23 15.46 11.49 20.13
N THR A 24 16.77 11.30 20.09
CA THR A 24 17.70 12.25 19.45
C THR A 24 17.59 12.10 17.94
N PHE A 25 17.62 13.22 17.22
CA PHE A 25 17.62 13.18 15.76
C PHE A 25 18.93 12.62 15.22
N LEU A 26 18.82 11.74 14.24
CA LEU A 26 19.95 11.11 13.57
C LEU A 26 20.19 11.77 12.21
N TYR A 27 19.21 11.68 11.32
CA TYR A 27 19.31 12.17 9.95
C TYR A 27 17.91 12.29 9.31
N THR A 28 17.85 12.94 8.15
CA THR A 28 16.67 12.98 7.28
C THR A 28 16.94 12.13 6.05
N THR A 29 16.02 11.24 5.72
CA THR A 29 16.00 10.48 4.46
C THR A 29 14.93 11.01 3.53
N PHE A 30 15.15 10.87 2.23
CA PHE A 30 14.21 11.32 1.22
C PHE A 30 14.40 10.56 -0.08
N GLY A 31 13.32 10.45 -0.83
CA GLY A 31 13.30 9.77 -2.12
C GLY A 31 12.73 10.63 -3.22
N LEU A 32 13.15 10.36 -4.44
CA LEU A 32 12.60 10.95 -5.66
C LEU A 32 12.45 9.85 -6.72
N ILE A 33 11.34 9.89 -7.44
CA ILE A 33 11.08 9.01 -8.58
C ILE A 33 11.23 9.81 -9.87
N GLY A 34 12.14 9.36 -10.73
CA GLY A 34 12.40 9.91 -12.06
C GLY A 34 11.25 9.67 -13.03
N LYS A 35 11.33 10.28 -14.21
CA LYS A 35 10.28 10.19 -15.24
C LYS A 35 10.11 8.78 -15.80
N ASP A 36 11.17 7.99 -15.78
CA ASP A 36 11.12 6.60 -16.21
C ASP A 36 10.85 5.66 -15.02
N ASP A 37 10.44 6.16 -13.86
CA ASP A 37 10.37 5.41 -12.59
C ASP A 37 11.77 5.00 -12.08
N GLU A 38 12.81 5.81 -12.29
CA GLU A 38 14.11 5.58 -11.63
C GLU A 38 14.08 6.10 -10.19
N VAL A 39 14.55 5.31 -9.23
CA VAL A 39 14.56 5.73 -7.82
C VAL A 39 15.89 6.37 -7.45
N TYR A 40 15.80 7.56 -6.88
CA TYR A 40 16.91 8.27 -6.26
C TYR A 40 16.63 8.41 -4.77
N PHE A 41 17.65 8.15 -3.96
CA PHE A 41 17.56 8.21 -2.51
C PHE A 41 18.67 9.11 -1.97
N GLY A 42 18.34 9.89 -0.94
CA GLY A 42 19.30 10.74 -0.26
C GLY A 42 19.12 10.69 1.26
N GLN A 43 20.21 10.98 1.96
CA GLN A 43 20.26 11.05 3.42
C GLN A 43 21.15 12.22 3.82
N LEU A 44 20.68 13.04 4.76
CA LEU A 44 21.42 14.20 5.28
C LEU A 44 21.31 14.28 6.81
N PRO A 45 22.40 14.60 7.54
CA PRO A 45 22.38 14.80 8.99
C PRO A 45 21.81 16.18 9.38
N ILE A 46 20.77 16.62 8.67
CA ILE A 46 20.16 17.95 8.78
C ILE A 46 18.65 17.74 8.94
N ARG A 47 18.01 18.48 9.86
CA ARG A 47 16.54 18.46 10.03
C ARG A 47 15.83 18.89 8.75
N LYS A 48 14.74 18.21 8.38
CA LYS A 48 14.05 18.40 7.08
C LYS A 48 13.65 19.85 6.78
N LEU A 49 13.29 20.61 7.81
CA LEU A 49 12.90 22.03 7.70
C LEU A 49 14.09 22.97 7.42
N LYS A 50 15.32 22.49 7.55
CA LYS A 50 16.55 23.25 7.34
C LYS A 50 17.30 22.86 6.07
N ILE A 51 16.83 21.84 5.35
CA ILE A 51 17.46 21.37 4.11
C ILE A 51 16.97 22.25 2.94
N SER A 52 17.91 22.82 2.20
CA SER A 52 17.64 23.52 0.94
C SER A 52 17.40 22.54 -0.22
N LEU A 53 16.71 22.99 -1.27
CA LEU A 53 16.49 22.17 -2.49
C LEU A 53 17.80 21.77 -3.18
N GLU A 54 18.84 22.60 -3.06
CA GLU A 54 20.18 22.30 -3.58
C GLU A 54 20.87 21.19 -2.79
N GLU A 55 20.76 21.21 -1.45
CA GLU A 55 21.27 20.13 -0.59
C GLU A 55 20.53 18.81 -0.87
N TYR A 56 19.20 18.83 -1.00
CA TYR A 56 18.44 17.65 -1.42
C TYR A 56 18.97 17.12 -2.76
N SER A 57 19.06 17.99 -3.77
CA SER A 57 19.51 17.60 -5.12
C SER A 57 20.91 16.99 -5.12
N SER A 58 21.82 17.57 -4.35
CA SER A 58 23.24 17.16 -4.32
C SER A 58 23.45 15.83 -3.58
N ALA A 59 22.55 15.46 -2.68
CA ALA A 59 22.63 14.23 -1.90
C ALA A 59 21.85 13.05 -2.52
N LEU A 60 21.13 13.25 -3.62
CA LEU A 60 20.45 12.16 -4.33
C LEU A 60 21.45 11.25 -5.04
N VAL A 61 21.35 9.95 -4.74
CA VAL A 61 22.09 8.88 -5.42
C VAL A 61 21.09 7.93 -6.07
N ARG A 62 21.42 7.46 -7.29
CA ARG A 62 20.61 6.46 -7.98
C ARG A 62 20.66 5.13 -7.21
N VAL A 63 19.49 4.63 -6.83
CA VAL A 63 19.33 3.27 -6.28
C VAL A 63 19.33 2.26 -7.42
N SER A 64 19.81 1.04 -7.22
CA SER A 64 19.71 -0.02 -8.23
C SER A 64 18.23 -0.40 -8.44
N ASP A 65 17.79 -0.62 -9.69
CA ASP A 65 16.42 -1.11 -9.93
C ASP A 65 16.16 -2.45 -9.24
N ALA A 66 17.17 -3.33 -9.18
CA ALA A 66 17.03 -4.65 -8.56
C ALA A 66 16.81 -4.59 -7.03
N ASP A 67 17.14 -3.47 -6.38
CA ASP A 67 16.96 -3.31 -4.93
C ASP A 67 15.51 -2.92 -4.59
N ILE A 68 14.75 -2.41 -5.57
CA ILE A 68 13.41 -1.82 -5.35
C ILE A 68 12.33 -2.52 -6.15
N TYR A 69 12.66 -2.94 -7.38
CA TYR A 69 11.71 -3.45 -8.34
C TYR A 69 12.01 -4.91 -8.67
N PRO A 70 11.00 -5.79 -8.69
CA PRO A 70 11.19 -7.15 -9.15
C PRO A 70 11.35 -7.15 -10.67
N LYS A 71 12.24 -8.01 -11.17
CA LYS A 71 12.31 -8.28 -12.61
C LYS A 71 10.97 -8.85 -13.07
N LEU A 72 10.54 -8.45 -14.26
CA LEU A 72 9.41 -9.09 -14.91
C LEU A 72 9.72 -10.60 -15.06
N PRO A 73 8.88 -11.51 -14.55
CA PRO A 73 9.11 -12.94 -14.71
C PRO A 73 9.21 -13.35 -16.18
N GLU A 74 10.15 -14.25 -16.49
CA GLU A 74 10.28 -14.88 -17.80
C GLU A 74 9.59 -16.26 -17.78
N GLY A 75 8.98 -16.68 -18.89
CA GLY A 75 8.39 -18.03 -19.05
C GLY A 75 6.86 -18.06 -19.00
N ASP A 76 6.31 -19.12 -18.39
CA ASP A 76 4.86 -19.39 -18.37
C ASP A 76 4.06 -18.50 -17.40
N GLU A 77 4.74 -17.76 -16.53
CA GLU A 77 4.10 -16.81 -15.61
C GLU A 77 3.63 -15.56 -16.37
N GLN A 78 2.35 -15.55 -16.75
CA GLN A 78 1.74 -14.41 -17.44
C GLN A 78 1.14 -13.44 -16.44
N LEU A 79 1.87 -12.37 -16.14
CA LEU A 79 1.33 -11.15 -15.52
C LEU A 79 0.85 -10.21 -16.60
N ALA A 80 -0.35 -9.63 -16.45
CA ALA A 80 -0.83 -8.59 -17.34
C ALA A 80 0.14 -7.41 -17.34
N ILE A 81 0.52 -6.92 -18.52
CA ILE A 81 1.37 -5.73 -18.67
C ILE A 81 0.48 -4.57 -19.07
N PHE A 82 0.45 -3.52 -18.24
CA PHE A 82 -0.23 -2.28 -18.57
C PHE A 82 0.59 -1.53 -19.61
N ARG A 83 0.10 -1.51 -20.85
CA ARG A 83 0.74 -0.82 -21.96
C ARG A 83 0.32 0.65 -21.95
N ASP A 84 1.16 1.51 -21.40
CA ASP A 84 0.93 2.95 -21.47
C ASP A 84 2.22 3.78 -21.55
N GLU A 85 2.15 4.78 -22.42
CA GLU A 85 3.21 5.69 -22.87
C GLU A 85 2.91 7.16 -22.50
N GLN A 86 1.81 7.44 -21.78
CA GLN A 86 1.35 8.79 -21.41
C GLN A 86 1.22 8.96 -19.88
N PRO A 87 0.93 10.18 -19.36
CA PRO A 87 0.52 10.35 -17.96
C PRO A 87 -0.68 9.44 -17.67
N LEU A 88 -0.64 8.75 -16.53
CA LEU A 88 -1.69 7.81 -16.15
C LEU A 88 -3.06 8.52 -16.11
N ALA A 89 -4.10 7.90 -16.68
CA ALA A 89 -5.45 8.45 -16.66
C ALA A 89 -5.91 8.77 -15.22
N SER A 90 -6.71 9.83 -15.05
CA SER A 90 -7.07 10.34 -13.72
C SER A 90 -7.88 9.33 -12.88
N ASN A 91 -8.62 8.44 -13.52
CA ASN A 91 -9.38 7.36 -12.89
C ASN A 91 -8.51 6.15 -12.50
N LEU A 92 -7.21 6.18 -12.78
CA LEU A 92 -6.28 5.12 -12.42
C LEU A 92 -5.32 5.59 -11.33
N TYR A 93 -4.87 4.63 -10.55
CA TYR A 93 -3.88 4.77 -9.50
C TYR A 93 -2.70 3.85 -9.79
N LEU A 94 -1.49 4.33 -9.52
CA LEU A 94 -0.26 3.55 -9.69
C LEU A 94 0.30 3.28 -8.30
N LYS A 95 0.06 2.06 -7.80
CA LYS A 95 0.64 1.59 -6.53
C LYS A 95 2.12 1.31 -6.76
N ARG A 96 2.97 1.89 -5.91
CA ARG A 96 4.43 1.76 -5.96
C ARG A 96 4.95 1.09 -4.70
N PRO A 97 6.17 0.51 -4.73
CA PRO A 97 6.82 0.05 -3.51
C PRO A 97 6.97 1.17 -2.48
N ARG A 98 6.89 0.83 -1.20
CA ARG A 98 7.02 1.78 -0.08
C ARG A 98 8.48 2.19 0.11
N LEU A 99 8.93 3.18 -0.66
CA LEU A 99 10.33 3.64 -0.65
C LEU A 99 10.79 4.22 0.69
N ILE A 100 9.86 4.64 1.56
CA ILE A 100 10.17 5.18 2.88
C ILE A 100 10.87 4.15 3.79
N GLU A 101 10.65 2.86 3.56
CA GLU A 101 11.23 1.75 4.32
C GLU A 101 12.59 1.30 3.75
N TYR A 102 13.01 1.85 2.60
CA TYR A 102 14.26 1.44 1.94
C TYR A 102 15.49 1.57 2.83
N ASP A 103 15.59 2.66 3.59
CA ASP A 103 16.73 2.88 4.49
C ASP A 103 16.79 1.82 5.59
N GLU A 104 15.63 1.48 6.16
CA GLU A 104 15.52 0.48 7.21
C GLU A 104 15.93 -0.91 6.69
N TYR A 105 15.36 -1.34 5.57
CA TYR A 105 15.69 -2.63 4.97
C TYR A 105 17.14 -2.71 4.49
N LYS A 106 17.70 -1.60 3.99
CA LYS A 106 19.10 -1.52 3.61
C LYS A 106 20.04 -1.67 4.81
N ASN A 107 19.71 -1.02 5.93
CA ASN A 107 20.53 -1.11 7.14
C ASN A 107 20.46 -2.49 7.80
N GLN A 108 19.37 -3.24 7.56
CA GLN A 108 19.16 -4.60 8.06
C GLN A 108 19.60 -5.70 7.07
N ASP A 109 20.16 -5.34 5.91
CA ASP A 109 20.60 -6.27 4.85
C ASP A 109 19.46 -7.19 4.33
N CYS A 110 18.28 -6.61 4.13
CA CYS A 110 17.07 -7.31 3.65
C CYS A 110 16.27 -6.50 2.61
N VAL A 111 16.96 -5.77 1.73
CA VAL A 111 16.34 -4.93 0.70
C VAL A 111 15.43 -5.71 -0.26
N GLU A 112 15.70 -7.00 -0.45
CA GLU A 112 14.94 -7.90 -1.31
C GLU A 112 13.47 -8.08 -0.90
N VAL A 113 13.12 -7.70 0.34
CA VAL A 113 11.74 -7.65 0.82
C VAL A 113 10.89 -6.72 -0.04
N ILE A 114 11.42 -5.56 -0.42
CA ILE A 114 10.69 -4.53 -1.18
C ILE A 114 10.22 -5.06 -2.55
N PRO A 115 11.09 -5.57 -3.44
CA PRO A 115 10.66 -6.14 -4.71
C PRO A 115 9.86 -7.44 -4.52
N GLY A 116 10.15 -8.21 -3.47
CA GLY A 116 9.41 -9.44 -3.14
C GLY A 116 7.93 -9.18 -2.86
N LEU A 117 7.63 -8.17 -2.04
CA LEU A 117 6.25 -7.76 -1.73
C LEU A 117 5.50 -7.30 -2.98
N LEU A 118 6.11 -6.44 -3.81
CA LEU A 118 5.48 -5.96 -5.04
C LEU A 118 5.17 -7.11 -6.02
N LEU A 119 6.08 -8.07 -6.16
CA LEU A 119 5.87 -9.23 -7.03
C LEU A 119 4.77 -10.15 -6.48
N GLN A 120 4.76 -10.37 -5.18
CA GLN A 120 3.72 -11.16 -4.52
C GLN A 120 2.34 -10.54 -4.73
N GLU A 121 2.22 -9.22 -4.57
CA GLU A 121 0.97 -8.52 -4.82
C GLU A 121 0.56 -8.57 -6.29
N ALA A 122 1.50 -8.38 -7.23
CA ALA A 122 1.21 -8.51 -8.66
C ALA A 122 0.60 -9.88 -8.99
N ARG A 123 1.14 -10.97 -8.42
CA ARG A 123 0.63 -12.34 -8.58
C ARG A 123 -0.75 -12.51 -7.98
N ASN A 124 -0.98 -11.97 -6.78
CA ASN A 124 -2.26 -12.04 -6.11
C ASN A 124 -3.33 -11.32 -6.94
N LEU A 125 -3.06 -10.10 -7.37
CA LEU A 125 -3.99 -9.30 -8.18
C LEU A 125 -4.26 -9.93 -9.55
N GLU A 126 -3.25 -10.52 -10.20
CA GLU A 126 -3.43 -11.28 -11.44
C GLU A 126 -4.33 -12.51 -11.26
N ALA A 127 -4.18 -13.24 -10.14
CA ALA A 127 -5.03 -14.39 -9.85
C ALA A 127 -6.47 -13.98 -9.52
N ILE A 128 -6.64 -12.90 -8.77
CA ILE A 128 -7.94 -12.37 -8.34
C ILE A 128 -8.68 -11.74 -9.52
N SER A 129 -8.00 -11.01 -10.40
CA SER A 129 -8.63 -10.31 -11.55
C SER A 129 -9.31 -11.25 -12.54
N ARG A 130 -8.92 -12.53 -12.58
CA ARG A 130 -9.56 -13.59 -13.38
C ARG A 130 -10.96 -13.95 -12.89
N HIS A 131 -11.30 -13.57 -11.66
CA HIS A 131 -12.60 -13.77 -11.03
C HIS A 131 -13.04 -12.44 -10.40
N PRO A 132 -13.50 -11.47 -11.20
CA PRO A 132 -13.78 -10.12 -10.71
C PRO A 132 -14.94 -10.09 -9.72
N HIS A 133 -14.83 -9.21 -8.71
CA HIS A 133 -15.88 -8.94 -7.72
C HIS A 133 -15.95 -7.43 -7.46
N PRO A 134 -17.15 -6.81 -7.38
CA PRO A 134 -17.29 -5.36 -7.25
C PRO A 134 -16.68 -4.77 -5.97
N GLY A 135 -16.57 -5.57 -4.91
CA GLY A 135 -15.92 -5.17 -3.65
C GLY A 135 -14.41 -5.40 -3.58
N ILE A 136 -13.76 -5.70 -4.71
CA ILE A 136 -12.30 -5.86 -4.81
C ILE A 136 -11.78 -4.91 -5.90
N ILE A 137 -10.63 -4.30 -5.66
CA ILE A 137 -10.03 -3.32 -6.58
C ILE A 137 -9.80 -3.87 -7.99
N GLY A 138 -10.14 -3.06 -9.01
CA GLY A 138 -9.82 -3.40 -10.39
C GLY A 138 -8.33 -3.29 -10.67
N TYR A 139 -7.76 -4.35 -11.23
CA TYR A 139 -6.35 -4.45 -11.62
C TYR A 139 -6.20 -4.40 -13.14
N HIS A 140 -5.36 -3.50 -13.64
CA HIS A 140 -5.13 -3.26 -15.07
C HIS A 140 -3.79 -3.81 -15.57
N GLY A 141 -2.96 -4.34 -14.68
CA GLY A 141 -1.65 -4.90 -15.01
C GLY A 141 -0.48 -4.20 -14.33
N CYS A 142 0.71 -4.76 -14.56
CA CYS A 142 1.99 -4.24 -14.13
C CYS A 142 2.47 -3.12 -15.07
N ARG A 143 2.90 -1.99 -14.50
CA ARG A 143 3.75 -1.06 -15.23
C ARG A 143 5.16 -1.62 -15.28
N VAL A 144 5.73 -1.72 -16.48
CA VAL A 144 7.10 -2.21 -16.69
C VAL A 144 7.98 -1.12 -17.26
N ARG A 145 9.16 -0.92 -16.67
CA ARG A 145 10.23 -0.04 -17.16
C ARG A 145 11.57 -0.74 -17.00
N ARG A 146 12.43 -0.66 -18.02
CA ARG A 146 13.78 -1.26 -18.01
C ARG A 146 13.81 -2.77 -17.65
N GLY A 147 12.73 -3.50 -17.94
CA GLY A 147 12.61 -4.93 -17.62
C GLY A 147 12.15 -5.24 -16.18
N PHE A 148 11.78 -4.22 -15.40
CA PHE A 148 11.32 -4.37 -14.02
C PHE A 148 9.86 -3.90 -13.88
N ILE A 149 9.13 -4.50 -12.94
CA ILE A 149 7.79 -4.05 -12.55
C ILE A 149 7.96 -2.86 -11.61
N THR A 150 7.60 -1.66 -12.06
CA THR A 150 7.79 -0.40 -11.29
C THR A 150 6.54 0.07 -10.55
N GLY A 151 5.42 -0.64 -10.74
CA GLY A 151 4.19 -0.45 -10.00
C GLY A 151 3.02 -1.24 -10.58
N LEU A 152 1.91 -1.22 -9.85
CA LEU A 152 0.67 -1.91 -10.20
C LEU A 152 -0.39 -0.87 -10.54
N VAL A 153 -1.06 -1.03 -11.67
CA VAL A 153 -2.08 -0.10 -12.14
C VAL A 153 -3.45 -0.58 -11.67
N LEU A 154 -4.09 0.25 -10.85
CA LEU A 154 -5.35 -0.04 -10.15
C LEU A 154 -6.40 1.02 -10.49
N ASP A 155 -7.67 0.73 -10.24
CA ASP A 155 -8.70 1.76 -10.20
C ASP A 155 -8.39 2.79 -9.10
N ARG A 156 -8.75 4.05 -9.34
CA ARG A 156 -8.64 5.12 -8.34
C ARG A 156 -9.99 5.35 -7.67
N HIS A 157 -10.00 5.33 -6.35
CA HIS A 157 -11.11 5.81 -5.53
C HIS A 157 -10.67 7.02 -4.69
N PRO A 158 -11.60 7.91 -4.31
CA PRO A 158 -11.26 9.20 -3.73
C PRO A 158 -10.79 9.10 -2.28
N ASN A 159 -11.26 8.10 -1.51
CA ASN A 159 -10.95 7.98 -0.09
C ASN A 159 -10.93 6.52 0.37
N ASP A 160 -10.07 6.24 1.36
CA ASP A 160 -10.23 5.09 2.25
C ASP A 160 -11.28 5.34 3.34
N LEU A 161 -11.73 4.26 3.97
CA LEU A 161 -12.77 4.27 5.00
C LEU A 161 -12.38 5.10 6.23
N LYS A 162 -11.10 5.07 6.62
CA LYS A 162 -10.58 5.88 7.74
C LYS A 162 -10.73 7.38 7.48
N ASN A 163 -10.37 7.83 6.29
CA ASN A 163 -10.45 9.24 5.90
C ASN A 163 -11.89 9.66 5.60
N TYR A 164 -12.72 8.77 5.09
CA TYR A 164 -14.15 9.02 4.90
C TYR A 164 -14.87 9.25 6.23
N ALA A 165 -14.62 8.41 7.25
CA ALA A 165 -15.28 8.55 8.54
C ALA A 165 -14.93 9.85 9.30
N LYS A 166 -13.78 10.46 8.99
CA LYS A 166 -13.37 11.76 9.54
C LYS A 166 -14.04 12.95 8.86
N ASP A 167 -14.60 12.75 7.68
CA ASP A 167 -15.21 13.81 6.88
C ASP A 167 -16.71 13.89 7.17
N HIS A 168 -17.07 14.72 8.17
CA HIS A 168 -18.45 14.94 8.59
C HIS A 168 -19.34 15.59 7.52
N GLY A 169 -18.78 16.03 6.39
CA GLY A 169 -19.54 16.57 5.26
C GLY A 169 -20.05 15.50 4.29
N LYS A 170 -19.60 14.24 4.42
CA LYS A 170 -20.01 13.16 3.53
C LYS A 170 -21.32 12.49 3.94
N PRO A 171 -22.07 11.91 2.98
CA PRO A 171 -23.25 11.13 3.30
C PRO A 171 -22.95 10.01 4.31
N PRO A 172 -23.87 9.70 5.22
CA PRO A 172 -23.69 8.54 6.09
C PRO A 172 -23.71 7.26 5.25
N LEU A 173 -22.86 6.29 5.63
CA LEU A 173 -22.87 4.96 5.02
C LEU A 173 -24.07 4.16 5.57
N ASP A 174 -24.75 3.42 4.70
CA ASP A 174 -25.61 2.33 5.16
C ASP A 174 -24.69 1.21 5.69
N LYS A 175 -24.50 1.19 7.01
CA LYS A 175 -23.59 0.26 7.68
C LYS A 175 -23.91 -1.20 7.36
N ALA A 176 -25.19 -1.57 7.28
CA ALA A 176 -25.59 -2.95 7.05
C ALA A 176 -25.26 -3.37 5.62
N ALA A 177 -25.60 -2.54 4.64
CA ALA A 177 -25.26 -2.78 3.24
C ALA A 177 -23.73 -2.80 3.02
N PHE A 178 -23.01 -1.86 3.63
CA PHE A 178 -21.56 -1.74 3.53
C PHE A 178 -20.85 -2.99 4.09
N LEU A 179 -21.21 -3.40 5.31
CA LEU A 179 -20.62 -4.60 5.92
C LEU A 179 -20.98 -5.87 5.14
N GLY A 180 -22.23 -5.99 4.66
CA GLY A 180 -22.62 -7.13 3.82
C GLY A 180 -21.82 -7.21 2.52
N ALA A 181 -21.56 -6.07 1.87
CA ALA A 181 -20.73 -6.01 0.67
C ALA A 181 -19.25 -6.34 0.95
N LEU A 182 -18.72 -5.89 2.09
CA LEU A 182 -17.36 -6.20 2.54
C LEU A 182 -17.20 -7.70 2.84
N GLU A 183 -18.16 -8.29 3.55
CA GLU A 183 -18.24 -9.73 3.82
C GLU A 183 -18.30 -10.54 2.51
N SER A 184 -19.09 -10.08 1.53
CA SER A 184 -19.15 -10.70 0.20
C SER A 184 -17.79 -10.68 -0.51
N ALA A 185 -17.06 -9.56 -0.45
CA ALA A 185 -15.74 -9.43 -1.07
C ALA A 185 -14.71 -10.38 -0.43
N LEU A 186 -14.70 -10.48 0.90
CA LEU A 186 -13.83 -11.43 1.62
C LEU A 186 -14.20 -12.89 1.34
N ALA A 187 -15.50 -13.21 1.34
CA ALA A 187 -15.97 -14.56 1.01
C ALA A 187 -15.56 -14.96 -0.42
N HIS A 188 -15.62 -14.02 -1.36
CA HIS A 188 -15.12 -14.22 -2.72
C HIS A 188 -13.62 -14.51 -2.73
N LEU A 189 -12.81 -13.71 -2.03
CA LEU A 189 -11.37 -13.94 -1.90
C LEU A 189 -11.06 -15.32 -1.28
N HIS A 190 -11.79 -15.68 -0.21
CA HIS A 190 -11.65 -16.97 0.47
C HIS A 190 -12.01 -18.15 -0.45
N SER A 191 -12.99 -17.97 -1.34
CA SER A 191 -13.36 -18.99 -2.33
C SER A 191 -12.23 -19.32 -3.33
N LEU A 192 -11.29 -18.39 -3.52
CA LEU A 192 -10.06 -18.58 -4.31
C LEU A 192 -8.93 -19.24 -3.48
N GLY A 193 -9.18 -19.57 -2.22
CA GLY A 193 -8.19 -20.14 -1.30
C GLY A 193 -7.23 -19.13 -0.69
N LEU A 194 -7.50 -17.82 -0.83
CA LEU A 194 -6.66 -16.72 -0.39
C LEU A 194 -7.25 -16.04 0.85
N ALA A 195 -6.41 -15.71 1.84
CA ALA A 195 -6.77 -14.80 2.93
C ALA A 195 -6.10 -13.44 2.72
N HIS A 196 -6.75 -12.36 3.15
CA HIS A 196 -6.22 -11.00 3.03
C HIS A 196 -5.13 -10.71 4.07
N ASN A 197 -5.32 -11.18 5.30
CA ASN A 197 -4.43 -11.09 6.48
C ASN A 197 -4.13 -9.69 7.03
N ASP A 198 -4.44 -8.62 6.29
CA ASP A 198 -4.26 -7.24 6.75
C ASP A 198 -5.49 -6.33 6.48
N LEU A 199 -6.68 -6.80 6.85
CA LEU A 199 -7.90 -5.99 6.70
C LEU A 199 -7.95 -4.89 7.77
N ASN A 200 -8.09 -3.64 7.35
CA ASN A 200 -8.26 -2.47 8.22
C ASN A 200 -8.92 -1.32 7.43
N PRO A 201 -9.38 -0.23 8.08
CA PRO A 201 -10.05 0.89 7.40
C PRO A 201 -9.20 1.68 6.41
N THR A 202 -7.86 1.57 6.44
CA THR A 202 -7.02 2.16 5.39
C THR A 202 -6.91 1.27 4.15
N ASN A 203 -7.21 -0.03 4.29
CA ASN A 203 -7.21 -1.02 3.21
C ASN A 203 -8.62 -1.26 2.63
N ILE A 204 -9.59 -0.40 2.97
CA ILE A 204 -10.95 -0.40 2.43
C ILE A 204 -11.18 0.96 1.78
N LEU A 205 -11.21 1.00 0.45
CA LEU A 205 -11.64 2.18 -0.31
C LEU A 205 -13.15 2.27 -0.38
N ILE A 206 -13.65 3.46 -0.72
CA ILE A 206 -15.08 3.72 -0.90
C ILE A 206 -15.33 4.11 -2.35
N SER A 207 -16.20 3.35 -3.01
CA SER A 207 -16.64 3.62 -4.38
C SER A 207 -17.51 4.88 -4.47
N GLU A 208 -17.81 5.35 -5.67
CA GLU A 208 -18.71 6.49 -5.88
C GLU A 208 -20.13 6.22 -5.34
N GLU A 209 -20.54 4.94 -5.34
CA GLU A 209 -21.80 4.45 -4.81
C GLU A 209 -21.79 4.25 -3.28
N GLY A 210 -20.67 4.55 -2.62
CA GLY A 210 -20.54 4.38 -1.17
C GLY A 210 -20.30 2.93 -0.73
N MET A 211 -19.85 2.05 -1.63
CA MET A 211 -19.61 0.63 -1.35
C MET A 211 -18.12 0.35 -1.06
N PRO A 212 -17.79 -0.66 -0.25
CA PRO A 212 -16.41 -1.01 0.07
C PRO A 212 -15.69 -1.61 -1.14
N VAL A 213 -14.42 -1.22 -1.31
CA VAL A 213 -13.51 -1.84 -2.29
C VAL A 213 -12.22 -2.21 -1.55
N LEU A 214 -11.94 -3.52 -1.46
CA LEU A 214 -10.73 -4.05 -0.83
C LEU A 214 -9.48 -3.74 -1.67
N ILE A 215 -8.43 -3.27 -1.00
CA ILE A 215 -7.10 -2.99 -1.56
C ILE A 215 -6.00 -3.56 -0.67
N ASP A 216 -4.76 -3.47 -1.18
CA ASP A 216 -3.53 -3.83 -0.47
C ASP A 216 -3.37 -5.33 -0.22
N PHE A 217 -3.00 -6.05 -1.28
CA PHE A 217 -2.88 -7.51 -1.28
C PHE A 217 -1.44 -7.99 -1.01
N ASP A 218 -0.60 -7.13 -0.42
CA ASP A 218 0.80 -7.42 -0.06
C ASP A 218 0.89 -8.57 0.97
N SER A 219 -0.09 -8.64 1.88
CA SER A 219 -0.20 -9.69 2.91
C SER A 219 -1.05 -10.88 2.48
N CYS A 220 -1.62 -10.82 1.27
CA CYS A 220 -2.54 -11.83 0.79
C CYS A 220 -1.76 -13.09 0.40
N LEU A 221 -2.18 -14.24 0.94
CA LEU A 221 -1.51 -15.51 0.68
C LEU A 221 -2.53 -16.66 0.67
N PRO A 222 -2.24 -17.76 -0.03
CA PRO A 222 -2.98 -19.00 0.14
C PRO A 222 -2.99 -19.45 1.60
N VAL A 223 -4.13 -19.94 2.07
CA VAL A 223 -4.27 -20.41 3.45
C VAL A 223 -3.25 -21.51 3.77
N GLY A 224 -2.64 -21.41 4.96
CA GLY A 224 -1.61 -22.33 5.43
C GLY A 224 -0.18 -21.93 5.05
N GLN A 225 0.02 -20.92 4.19
CA GLN A 225 1.35 -20.39 3.91
C GLN A 225 1.85 -19.46 5.03
N LYS A 226 3.17 -19.40 5.24
CA LYS A 226 3.76 -18.53 6.26
C LYS A 226 3.75 -17.06 5.84
N LEU A 227 3.31 -16.20 6.76
CA LEU A 227 3.38 -14.75 6.64
C LEU A 227 4.79 -14.28 7.04
N LEU A 228 5.61 -13.99 6.04
CA LEU A 228 7.03 -13.70 6.24
C LEU A 228 7.31 -12.23 6.57
N TYR A 229 6.69 -11.31 5.84
CA TYR A 229 7.09 -9.89 5.82
C TYR A 229 6.03 -8.95 6.42
N SER A 230 4.75 -9.23 6.16
CA SER A 230 3.64 -8.48 6.75
C SER A 230 2.78 -9.40 7.61
N ARG A 231 2.44 -8.95 8.82
CA ARG A 231 1.70 -9.73 9.84
C ARG A 231 0.47 -8.99 10.36
N GLY A 232 -0.23 -8.32 9.45
CA GLY A 232 -1.37 -7.48 9.79
C GLY A 232 -0.97 -6.22 10.55
N THR A 233 -1.92 -5.29 10.63
CA THR A 233 -1.71 -3.99 11.27
C THR A 233 -2.03 -4.07 12.78
N PRO A 234 -1.13 -3.61 13.68
CA PRO A 234 -1.41 -3.56 15.12
C PRO A 234 -2.73 -2.87 15.45
N GLY A 235 -3.51 -3.47 16.36
CA GLY A 235 -4.87 -3.04 16.72
C GLY A 235 -5.98 -3.64 15.84
N TRP A 236 -5.64 -4.18 14.66
CA TRP A 236 -6.55 -4.89 13.76
C TRP A 236 -6.35 -6.41 13.78
N THR A 237 -5.31 -6.88 14.48
CA THR A 237 -4.96 -8.29 14.67
C THR A 237 -5.38 -8.81 16.04
N ASP A 238 -5.48 -10.14 16.17
CA ASP A 238 -5.71 -10.84 17.43
C ASP A 238 -4.36 -11.03 18.13
N GLU A 239 -4.12 -10.28 19.21
CA GLU A 239 -2.85 -10.34 19.96
C GLU A 239 -2.63 -11.70 20.67
N SER A 240 -3.67 -12.53 20.80
CA SER A 240 -3.53 -13.89 21.34
C SER A 240 -3.02 -14.90 20.31
N ASP A 241 -2.96 -14.50 19.04
CA ASP A 241 -2.49 -15.31 17.93
C ASP A 241 -1.10 -14.87 17.48
N SER A 242 -0.28 -15.85 17.10
CA SER A 242 1.02 -15.63 16.48
C SER A 242 0.95 -14.87 15.14
N TRP A 243 -0.19 -14.97 14.44
CA TRP A 243 -0.45 -14.31 13.15
C TRP A 243 0.64 -14.57 12.11
N ASP A 244 1.24 -15.76 12.16
CA ASP A 244 2.43 -16.13 11.37
C ASP A 244 2.10 -16.99 10.14
N THR A 245 0.84 -17.39 10.01
CA THR A 245 0.35 -18.30 8.97
C THR A 245 -0.93 -17.71 8.39
N SER A 246 -1.05 -17.67 7.06
CA SER A 246 -2.21 -17.14 6.36
C SER A 246 -3.47 -17.95 6.71
N GLU A 247 -4.50 -17.28 7.22
CA GLU A 247 -5.72 -17.92 7.71
C GLU A 247 -6.97 -17.05 7.51
N PHE A 248 -8.09 -17.65 7.09
CA PHE A 248 -9.36 -16.93 6.93
C PHE A 248 -9.89 -16.31 8.23
N ARG A 249 -9.52 -16.87 9.39
CA ARG A 249 -9.93 -16.33 10.69
C ARG A 249 -9.32 -14.96 10.97
N HIS A 250 -8.18 -14.62 10.38
CA HIS A 250 -7.58 -13.29 10.46
C HIS A 250 -8.53 -12.23 9.89
N ASP A 251 -9.08 -12.49 8.71
CA ASP A 251 -10.02 -11.59 8.05
C ASP A 251 -11.35 -11.50 8.81
N THR A 252 -11.80 -12.62 9.38
CA THR A 252 -13.02 -12.69 10.21
C THR A 252 -12.86 -11.94 11.54
N PHE A 253 -11.67 -11.96 12.13
CA PHE A 253 -11.37 -11.18 13.31
C PHE A 253 -11.36 -9.68 12.97
N ALA A 254 -10.62 -9.32 11.93
CA ALA A 254 -10.47 -7.94 11.48
C ALA A 254 -11.82 -7.31 11.07
N ILE A 255 -12.73 -8.06 10.44
CA ILE A 255 -14.06 -7.53 10.12
C ILE A 255 -14.90 -7.24 11.37
N GLY A 256 -14.74 -8.04 12.43
CA GLY A 256 -15.34 -7.76 13.73
C GLY A 256 -14.84 -6.44 14.32
N LYS A 257 -13.53 -6.17 14.20
CA LYS A 257 -12.92 -4.89 14.58
C LYS A 257 -13.45 -3.73 13.75
N VAL A 258 -13.57 -3.88 12.42
CA VAL A 258 -14.12 -2.84 11.53
C VAL A 258 -15.57 -2.53 11.90
N ARG A 259 -16.39 -3.55 12.20
CA ARG A 259 -17.78 -3.39 12.63
C ARG A 259 -17.89 -2.55 13.90
N ALA A 260 -17.08 -2.86 14.92
CA ALA A 260 -17.05 -2.11 16.18
C ALA A 260 -16.53 -0.68 15.99
N TRP A 261 -15.46 -0.52 15.20
CA TRP A 261 -14.89 0.79 14.89
C TRP A 261 -15.92 1.70 14.19
N LEU A 262 -16.71 1.17 13.26
CA LEU A 262 -17.79 1.91 12.61
C LEU A 262 -18.89 2.36 13.60
N ASP A 263 -19.22 1.56 14.61
CA ASP A 263 -20.17 1.97 15.66
C ASP A 263 -19.66 3.18 16.43
N GLU A 264 -18.38 3.19 16.79
CA GLU A 264 -17.74 4.30 17.48
C GLU A 264 -17.74 5.58 16.64
N GLN A 265 -17.49 5.48 15.32
CA GLN A 265 -17.50 6.65 14.44
C GLN A 265 -18.92 7.23 14.24
N LEU A 266 -19.95 6.38 14.22
CA LEU A 266 -21.34 6.82 14.06
C LEU A 266 -21.91 7.45 15.33
N GLN A 267 -21.47 7.02 16.52
CA GLN A 267 -21.87 7.64 17.80
C GLN A 267 -21.36 9.09 17.96
N VAL A 268 -20.32 9.48 17.22
CA VAL A 268 -19.82 10.87 17.20
C VAL A 268 -20.75 11.82 16.43
N ILE A 269 -21.77 11.29 15.73
CA ILE A 269 -22.66 12.06 14.83
C ILE A 269 -24.04 12.38 15.48
N GLU A 270 -24.27 12.07 16.76
CA GLU A 270 -25.51 12.51 17.44
C GLU A 270 -25.57 14.05 17.65
N PRO A 271 -26.78 14.64 17.58
CA PRO A 271 -26.99 15.96 17.00
C PRO A 271 -26.52 17.08 17.92
N SER A 272 -25.86 18.09 17.33
CA SER A 272 -25.76 19.41 17.96
C SER A 272 -27.17 19.88 18.38
N PRO A 273 -27.34 20.38 19.61
CA PRO A 273 -28.63 20.75 20.18
C PRO A 273 -29.35 21.86 19.42
#